data_AF-A0A7Y9X1U7-F1
#
_entry.id   AF-A0A7Y9X1U7-F1
#
_cell.length_a   1.000
_cell.length_b   1.000
_cell.length_c   1.000
_cell.angle_alpha   90.00
_cell.angle_beta   90.00
_cell.angle_gamma   90.00
#
_symmetry.space_group_name_H-M   'P 1'
#
loop_
_entity.id
_entity.type
_entity.pdbx_description
1 polymer ?
#
loop_
_entity_poly.entity_id
_entity_poly.type
_entity_poly.pdbx_seq_one_letter_code
_entity_poly.pdbx_strand_id
1 'polypeptide(L)'
;MTETFHEFVVQRSPALSRTAYLLTGDHQLAEDLVQTALARTYRHWRRIRDGDPEAYVRRVMYHQQVSWWRRRRLAERLEAEPTERAGGDHSDTTALRLTLTAALRHLTPPPTGRHRVRRARRSGG
;
A
#
# COMPACT_ATOMS: atom_id res chain seq x y z
N MET A 1 -0.51 -23.39 14.23
CA MET A 1 -1.21 -23.79 12.98
C MET A 1 -1.18 -22.57 12.09
N THR A 2 -0.55 -22.64 10.91
CA THR A 2 -0.48 -21.49 9.99
C THR A 2 -1.84 -21.32 9.31
N GLU A 3 -2.44 -20.15 9.39
CA GLU A 3 -3.70 -19.83 8.67
C GLU A 3 -3.50 -20.06 7.16
N THR A 4 -4.49 -20.67 6.52
CA THR A 4 -4.50 -20.87 5.07
C THR A 4 -4.99 -19.62 4.36
N PHE A 5 -4.61 -19.44 3.10
CA PHE A 5 -5.08 -18.30 2.32
C PHE A 5 -6.62 -18.26 2.20
N HIS A 6 -7.25 -19.43 2.06
CA HIS A 6 -8.70 -19.52 1.98
C HIS A 6 -9.38 -19.03 3.26
N GLU A 7 -8.91 -19.47 4.43
CA GLU A 7 -9.43 -19.02 5.73
C GLU A 7 -9.27 -17.50 5.89
N PHE A 8 -8.10 -16.96 5.53
CA PHE A 8 -7.85 -15.52 5.53
C PHE A 8 -8.86 -14.77 4.64
N VAL A 9 -9.07 -15.24 3.40
CA VAL A 9 -10.00 -14.60 2.46
C VAL A 9 -11.42 -14.62 3.01
N VAL A 10 -11.91 -15.77 3.48
CA VAL A 10 -13.26 -15.89 4.03
C VAL A 10 -13.46 -14.92 5.20
N GLN A 11 -12.49 -14.86 6.13
CA GLN A 11 -12.58 -13.99 7.30
C GLN A 11 -12.49 -12.49 6.96
N ARG A 12 -11.65 -12.11 6.00
CA ARG A 12 -11.33 -10.69 5.74
C ARG A 12 -12.09 -10.08 4.58
N SER A 13 -12.73 -10.87 3.72
CA SER A 13 -13.50 -10.38 2.56
C SER A 13 -14.48 -9.26 2.92
N PRO A 14 -15.32 -9.35 3.98
CA PRO A 14 -16.27 -8.28 4.30
C PRO A 14 -15.61 -6.93 4.66
N ALA A 15 -14.44 -6.95 5.30
CA ALA A 15 -13.70 -5.74 5.67
C ALA A 15 -12.94 -5.14 4.47
N LEU A 16 -12.39 -6.02 3.62
CA LEU A 16 -11.71 -5.61 2.39
C LEU A 16 -12.70 -5.01 1.38
N SER A 17 -13.88 -5.60 1.18
CA SER A 17 -14.92 -5.05 0.30
C SER A 17 -15.40 -3.66 0.75
N ARG A 18 -15.61 -3.46 2.07
CA ARG A 18 -15.92 -2.13 2.62
C ARG A 18 -14.81 -1.12 2.33
N THR A 19 -13.56 -1.52 2.51
CA THR A 19 -12.40 -0.65 2.22
C THR A 19 -12.31 -0.31 0.73
N ALA A 20 -12.54 -1.30 -0.15
CA ALA A 20 -12.56 -1.08 -1.59
C ALA A 20 -13.64 -0.10 -2.00
N TYR A 21 -14.85 -0.27 -1.46
CA TYR A 21 -15.97 0.63 -1.73
C TYR A 21 -15.65 2.08 -1.32
N LEU A 22 -15.00 2.29 -0.18
CA LEU A 22 -14.57 3.63 0.24
C LEU A 22 -13.50 4.24 -0.68
N LEU A 23 -12.69 3.41 -1.35
CA LEU A 23 -11.67 3.86 -2.28
C LEU A 23 -12.22 4.16 -3.68
N THR A 24 -13.24 3.42 -4.12
CA THR A 24 -13.78 3.50 -5.49
C THR A 24 -15.08 4.31 -5.59
N GLY A 25 -15.91 4.30 -4.54
CA GLY A 25 -17.27 4.85 -4.56
C GLY A 25 -18.28 4.02 -5.37
N ASP A 26 -17.85 2.88 -5.93
CA ASP A 26 -18.61 2.04 -6.84
C ASP A 26 -18.45 0.56 -6.47
N HIS A 27 -19.55 -0.18 -6.43
CA HIS A 27 -19.56 -1.58 -5.98
C HIS A 27 -18.82 -2.52 -6.93
N GLN A 28 -19.00 -2.36 -8.24
CA GLN A 28 -18.38 -3.22 -9.23
C GLN A 28 -16.86 -3.01 -9.25
N LEU A 29 -16.43 -1.73 -9.26
CA LEU A 29 -15.02 -1.38 -9.18
C LEU A 29 -14.39 -1.82 -7.85
N ALA A 30 -15.17 -1.80 -6.75
CA ALA A 30 -14.70 -2.28 -5.46
C ALA A 30 -14.42 -3.79 -5.49
N GLU A 31 -15.32 -4.57 -6.07
CA GLU A 31 -15.16 -6.01 -6.21
C GLU A 31 -13.91 -6.35 -7.04
N ASP A 32 -13.75 -5.74 -8.22
CA ASP A 32 -12.58 -5.92 -9.08
C ASP A 32 -11.27 -5.57 -8.35
N LEU A 33 -11.28 -4.50 -7.56
CA LEU A 33 -10.13 -4.06 -6.78
C LEU A 33 -9.74 -5.11 -5.73
N VAL A 34 -10.71 -5.67 -5.00
CA VAL A 34 -10.47 -6.73 -4.00
C VAL A 34 -9.96 -7.99 -4.69
N GLN A 35 -10.63 -8.45 -5.75
CA GLN A 35 -10.25 -9.67 -6.46
C GLN A 35 -8.83 -9.58 -7.01
N THR A 36 -8.47 -8.45 -7.64
CA THR A 36 -7.11 -8.25 -8.17
C THR A 36 -6.07 -8.18 -7.04
N ALA A 37 -6.40 -7.53 -5.91
CA ALA A 37 -5.50 -7.46 -4.77
C ALA A 37 -5.26 -8.84 -4.13
N LEU A 38 -6.31 -9.64 -3.96
CA LEU A 38 -6.22 -11.00 -3.42
C LEU A 38 -5.43 -11.92 -4.36
N ALA A 39 -5.64 -11.83 -5.68
CA ALA A 39 -4.88 -12.61 -6.66
C ALA A 39 -3.37 -12.32 -6.61
N ARG A 40 -3.00 -11.03 -6.47
CA ARG A 40 -1.58 -10.63 -6.28
C ARG A 40 -1.01 -11.09 -4.94
N THR A 41 -1.84 -11.07 -3.90
CA THR A 41 -1.46 -11.48 -2.54
C THR A 41 -1.22 -12.98 -2.48
N TYR A 42 -2.04 -13.78 -3.15
CA TYR A 42 -1.89 -15.24 -3.22
C TYR A 42 -0.49 -15.66 -3.69
N ARG A 43 0.05 -14.98 -4.72
CA ARG A 43 1.41 -15.23 -5.23
C ARG A 43 2.52 -15.02 -4.19
N HIS A 44 2.27 -14.18 -3.19
CA HIS A 44 3.22 -13.83 -2.13
C HIS A 44 2.89 -14.49 -0.79
N TRP A 45 1.82 -15.29 -0.72
CA TRP A 45 1.22 -15.78 0.54
C TRP A 45 2.24 -16.45 1.47
N ARG A 46 3.08 -17.34 0.94
CA ARG A 46 4.09 -18.06 1.72
C ARG A 46 5.06 -17.15 2.49
N ARG A 47 5.30 -15.93 1.98
CA ARG A 47 6.21 -14.95 2.59
C ARG A 47 5.51 -14.05 3.62
N ILE A 48 4.22 -13.79 3.45
CA ILE A 48 3.49 -12.78 4.24
C ILE A 48 2.57 -13.36 5.31
N ARG A 49 2.21 -14.64 5.21
CA ARG A 49 1.23 -15.30 6.11
C ARG A 49 1.59 -15.23 7.59
N ASP A 50 2.88 -15.20 7.91
CA ASP A 50 3.38 -15.20 9.30
C ASP A 50 3.56 -13.76 9.84
N GLY A 51 3.26 -12.73 9.03
CA GLY A 51 3.30 -11.32 9.40
C GLY A 51 1.91 -10.69 9.44
N ASP A 52 1.70 -9.64 8.65
CA ASP A 52 0.41 -8.96 8.51
C ASP A 52 -0.09 -9.03 7.05
N PRO A 53 -0.78 -10.13 6.67
CA PRO A 53 -1.31 -10.29 5.33
C PRO A 53 -2.41 -9.28 4.99
N GLU A 54 -3.20 -8.82 5.97
CA GLU A 54 -4.27 -7.84 5.72
C GLU A 54 -3.69 -6.47 5.35
N ALA A 55 -2.68 -5.99 6.07
CA ALA A 55 -1.99 -4.75 5.71
C ALA A 55 -1.34 -4.83 4.33
N TYR A 56 -0.84 -6.01 3.93
CA TYR A 56 -0.31 -6.22 2.58
C TYR A 56 -1.41 -6.06 1.52
N VAL A 57 -2.57 -6.72 1.69
CA VAL A 57 -3.70 -6.60 0.75
C VAL A 57 -4.17 -5.16 0.63
N ARG A 58 -4.37 -4.46 1.76
CA ARG A 58 -4.81 -3.05 1.77
C ARG A 58 -3.81 -2.14 1.05
N ARG A 59 -2.50 -2.38 1.20
CA ARG A 59 -1.46 -1.66 0.46
C ARG A 59 -1.54 -1.93 -1.04
N VAL A 60 -1.79 -3.17 -1.46
CA VAL A 60 -1.99 -3.52 -2.87
C VAL A 60 -3.22 -2.82 -3.44
N MET A 61 -4.34 -2.78 -2.70
CA MET A 61 -5.55 -2.04 -3.10
C MET A 61 -5.27 -0.54 -3.30
N TYR A 62 -4.62 0.10 -2.34
CA TYR A 62 -4.27 1.53 -2.43
C TYR A 62 -3.39 1.83 -3.65
N HIS A 63 -2.32 1.05 -3.88
CA HIS A 63 -1.45 1.26 -5.04
C HIS A 63 -2.18 1.12 -6.37
N GLN A 64 -3.11 0.17 -6.46
CA GLN A 64 -3.92 -0.02 -7.66
C GLN A 64 -4.85 1.17 -7.90
N GLN A 65 -5.54 1.64 -6.87
CA GLN A 65 -6.43 2.79 -6.98
C GLN A 65 -5.68 4.07 -7.39
N VAL A 66 -4.50 4.32 -6.79
CA VAL A 66 -3.65 5.46 -7.15
C VAL A 66 -3.18 5.36 -8.61
N SER A 67 -2.76 4.17 -9.04
CA SER A 67 -2.35 3.94 -10.43
C SER A 67 -3.50 4.17 -11.41
N TRP A 68 -4.70 3.69 -11.08
CA TRP A 68 -5.89 3.89 -11.89
C TRP A 68 -6.27 5.37 -12.01
N TRP A 69 -6.30 6.13 -10.91
CA TRP A 69 -6.61 7.57 -10.98
C TRP A 69 -5.58 8.29 -11.84
N ARG A 70 -4.28 7.98 -11.69
CA ARG A 70 -3.21 8.67 -12.41
C ARG A 70 -3.34 8.47 -13.90
N ARG A 71 -3.63 7.24 -14.34
CA ARG A 71 -3.87 6.93 -15.75
C ARG A 71 -5.12 7.63 -16.28
N ARG A 72 -6.20 7.67 -15.49
CA ARG A 72 -7.41 8.38 -15.88
C ARG A 72 -7.17 9.90 -16.05
N ARG A 73 -6.46 10.53 -15.11
CA ARG A 73 -6.06 11.94 -15.25
C ARG A 73 -5.13 12.18 -16.43
N LEU A 74 -4.26 11.21 -16.76
CA LEU A 74 -3.41 11.32 -17.93
C LEU A 74 -4.22 11.18 -19.22
N ALA A 75 -5.17 10.24 -19.28
CA ALA A 75 -6.07 10.08 -20.41
C ALA A 75 -6.92 11.35 -20.63
N GLU A 76 -7.46 11.95 -19.58
CA GLU A 76 -8.18 13.24 -19.65
C GLU A 76 -7.28 14.39 -20.17
N ARG A 77 -5.97 14.34 -19.90
CA ARG A 77 -4.99 15.32 -20.45
C ARG A 77 -4.58 15.01 -21.89
N LEU A 78 -4.54 13.75 -22.29
CA LEU A 78 -4.21 13.30 -23.65
C LEU A 78 -5.40 13.45 -24.60
N GLU A 79 -6.63 13.35 -24.11
CA GLU A 79 -7.82 13.75 -24.87
C GLU A 79 -7.84 15.27 -25.16
N ALA A 80 -7.15 16.06 -24.33
CA ALA A 80 -6.96 17.49 -24.55
C ALA A 80 -5.74 17.84 -25.44
N GLU A 81 -4.83 16.89 -25.70
CA GLU A 81 -3.61 17.07 -26.49
C GLU A 81 -3.26 15.75 -27.22
N PRO A 82 -3.51 15.63 -28.54
CA PRO A 82 -3.25 14.38 -29.26
C PRO A 82 -1.74 14.23 -29.45
N THR A 83 -1.05 13.40 -28.66
CA THR A 83 0.33 13.02 -28.97
C THR A 83 0.70 11.61 -28.52
N GLU A 84 1.44 10.98 -29.42
CA GLU A 84 1.76 9.57 -29.57
C GLU A 84 2.66 8.94 -28.48
N ARG A 85 2.52 7.61 -28.37
CA ARG A 85 3.48 6.57 -27.88
C ARG A 85 3.40 6.14 -26.41
N ALA A 86 2.78 4.98 -26.21
CA ALA A 86 2.89 4.15 -25.01
C ALA A 86 4.19 3.33 -25.03
N GLY A 87 5.20 3.78 -24.29
CA GLY A 87 6.44 3.03 -24.04
C GLY A 87 7.18 3.39 -22.73
N GLY A 88 6.82 4.50 -22.05
CA GLY A 88 7.54 5.01 -20.87
C GLY A 88 6.99 4.63 -19.48
N ASP A 89 5.75 4.10 -19.40
CA ASP A 89 4.94 4.11 -18.16
C ASP A 89 5.55 3.33 -16.97
N HIS A 90 6.28 2.24 -17.24
CA HIS A 90 6.90 1.42 -16.18
C HIS A 90 8.18 2.05 -15.61
N SER A 91 8.95 2.73 -16.47
CA SER A 91 10.15 3.47 -16.06
C SER A 91 9.75 4.70 -15.24
N ASP A 92 8.76 5.45 -15.72
CA ASP A 92 8.28 6.68 -15.07
C ASP A 92 7.62 6.39 -13.71
N THR A 93 6.84 5.30 -13.61
CA THR A 93 6.25 4.87 -12.34
C THR A 93 7.32 4.44 -11.34
N THR A 94 8.38 3.77 -11.80
CA THR A 94 9.51 3.35 -10.95
C THR A 94 10.31 4.58 -10.50
N ALA A 95 10.57 5.52 -11.39
CA ALA A 95 11.25 6.78 -11.09
C ALA A 95 10.47 7.61 -10.07
N LEU A 96 9.15 7.77 -10.26
CA LEU A 96 8.29 8.49 -9.31
C LEU A 96 8.29 7.82 -7.93
N ARG A 97 8.25 6.49 -7.88
CA ARG A 97 8.32 5.74 -6.62
C ARG A 97 9.65 5.93 -5.91
N LEU A 98 10.76 5.93 -6.63
CA LEU A 98 12.09 6.17 -6.07
C LEU A 98 12.20 7.59 -5.52
N THR A 99 11.72 8.60 -6.26
CA THR A 99 11.69 10.00 -5.83
C THR A 99 10.83 10.22 -4.60
N LEU A 100 9.62 9.65 -4.57
CA LEU A 100 8.73 9.74 -3.41
C LEU A 100 9.35 9.04 -2.18
N THR A 101 9.96 7.87 -2.37
CA THR A 101 10.63 7.14 -1.27
C THR A 101 11.83 7.92 -0.74
N ALA A 102 12.59 8.59 -1.60
CA ALA A 102 13.66 9.49 -1.20
C ALA A 102 13.11 10.68 -0.38
N ALA A 103 12.06 11.35 -0.86
CA ALA A 103 11.43 12.45 -0.15
C ALA A 103 10.86 12.04 1.21
N LEU A 104 10.21 10.87 1.30
CA LEU A 104 9.69 10.33 2.55
C LEU A 104 10.81 9.95 3.54
N ARG A 105 11.99 9.53 3.06
CA ARG A 105 13.18 9.30 3.91
C ARG A 105 13.71 10.59 4.51
N HIS A 106 13.58 11.73 3.82
CA HIS A 106 13.94 13.03 4.36
C HIS A 106 12.96 13.55 5.42
N LEU A 107 11.78 12.93 5.56
CA LEU A 107 10.82 13.22 6.63
C LEU A 107 11.00 12.32 7.86
N THR A 108 12.21 11.77 8.08
CA THR A 108 12.50 10.83 9.17
C THR A 108 11.80 11.24 10.48
N PRO A 109 11.02 10.34 11.11
CA PRO A 109 10.40 10.63 12.41
C PRO A 109 11.51 10.88 13.45
N PRO A 110 11.28 11.74 14.46
CA PRO A 110 12.31 12.05 15.44
C PRO A 110 12.82 10.76 16.11
N PRO A 111 14.13 10.65 16.42
CA PRO A 111 14.66 9.47 17.08
C PRO A 111 13.98 9.28 18.44
N THR A 112 13.23 8.20 18.59
CA THR A 112 12.65 7.76 19.86
C THR A 112 13.78 7.31 20.79
N GLY A 113 14.37 8.27 21.51
CA GLY A 113 15.33 8.02 22.57
C GLY A 113 14.64 7.38 23.78
N ARG A 114 14.66 6.05 23.87
CA ARG A 114 14.39 5.31 25.10
C ARG A 114 15.60 4.49 25.49
N HIS A 115 16.38 5.00 26.45
CA HIS A 115 17.33 4.30 27.35
C HIS A 115 18.09 5.40 28.12
N ARG A 116 18.28 5.42 29.44
CA ARG A 116 18.05 4.49 30.54
C ARG A 116 17.92 5.33 31.81
N VAL A 117 17.08 4.85 32.72
CA VAL A 117 17.19 5.12 34.16
C VAL A 117 18.61 4.81 34.61
N ARG A 118 19.29 5.76 35.26
CA ARG A 118 20.41 5.46 36.15
C ARG A 118 20.27 6.30 37.42
N ARG A 119 19.76 5.65 38.47
CA ARG A 119 19.97 6.05 39.87
C ARG A 119 21.47 6.01 40.18
N ALA A 120 21.96 7.04 40.87
CA ALA A 120 23.02 7.01 41.89
C ALA A 120 22.96 8.37 42.62
N ARG A 121 22.40 8.48 43.84
CA ARG A 121 23.07 8.30 45.15
C ARG A 121 24.39 9.07 45.28
N ARG A 122 24.37 10.12 46.11
CA ARG A 122 25.40 10.70 47.03
C ARG A 122 25.18 12.22 47.09
N SER A 123 25.39 12.99 48.16
CA SER A 123 25.59 12.83 49.61
C SER A 123 26.14 14.18 50.09
N GLY A 124 25.63 14.74 51.19
CA GLY A 124 26.39 15.65 52.07
C GLY A 124 26.40 17.14 51.73
N GLY A 125 26.03 17.95 52.72
CA GLY A 125 26.10 19.42 52.73
C GLY A 125 25.10 19.96 53.73
#